data_AF-A0A382AD12-F1
#
_entry.id   AF-A0A382AD12-F1
#
_cell.length_a   1.000
_cell.length_b   1.000
_cell.length_c   1.000
_cell.angle_alpha   90.00
_cell.angle_beta   90.00
_cell.angle_gamma   90.00
#
_symmetry.space_group_name_H-M   'P 1'
#
loop_
_entity.id
_entity.type
_entity.pdbx_description
1 polymer ?
#
loop_
_entity_poly.entity_id
_entity_poly.type
_entity_poly.pdbx_seq_one_letter_code
_entity_poly.pdbx_strand_id
1 'polypeptide(L)'
;MIQTTLIGHACLYIQSKKTNILTDPVWFDYLWEEINVLCPSIILQKDKVPPVDVLNISHRHQDHFDVRTLAYLVQNETIITPETIILAPKDDLLLSILDELEFKNIKVVADFEPIQVKDVTLTPTPSRNQLSTAKDEFPEHGYW
;
A
#
# COMPACT_ATOMS: atom_id res chain seq x y z
N MET A 1 -14.19 -5.84 17.14
CA MET A 1 -14.81 -4.91 16.17
C MET A 1 -13.68 -4.43 15.28
N ILE A 2 -13.88 -4.41 13.96
CA ILE A 2 -12.92 -3.83 13.01
C ILE A 2 -13.39 -2.40 12.74
N GLN A 3 -12.45 -1.45 12.78
CA GLN A 3 -12.69 -0.06 12.38
C GLN A 3 -11.89 0.22 11.11
N THR A 4 -12.54 0.85 10.13
CA THR A 4 -11.88 1.25 8.88
C THR A 4 -12.04 2.75 8.71
N THR A 5 -10.92 3.44 8.49
CA THR A 5 -10.87 4.86 8.14
C THR A 5 -10.45 4.98 6.69
N LEU A 6 -11.31 5.57 5.86
CA LEU A 6 -10.93 5.97 4.50
C LEU A 6 -10.09 7.25 4.59
N ILE A 7 -8.82 7.17 4.20
CA ILE A 7 -7.95 8.34 4.06
C ILE A 7 -8.22 8.98 2.69
N GLY A 8 -8.22 8.19 1.61
CA GLY A 8 -8.59 8.67 0.28
C GLY A 8 -8.29 7.66 -0.81
N HIS A 9 -9.09 7.65 -1.89
CA HIS A 9 -8.99 6.66 -2.98
C HIS A 9 -8.97 5.21 -2.45
N ALA A 10 -7.84 4.50 -2.60
CA ALA A 10 -7.61 3.15 -2.10
C ALA A 10 -6.84 3.10 -0.77
N CYS A 11 -6.49 4.26 -0.21
CA CYS A 11 -5.80 4.36 1.07
C CYS A 11 -6.77 4.19 2.24
N LEU A 12 -6.70 3.02 2.88
CA LEU A 12 -7.48 2.66 4.05
C LEU A 12 -6.54 2.46 5.24
N TYR A 13 -6.97 2.93 6.40
CA TYR A 13 -6.39 2.55 7.68
C TYR A 13 -7.36 1.64 8.42
N ILE A 14 -7.03 0.37 8.53
CA ILE A 14 -7.88 -0.70 9.07
C ILE A 14 -7.31 -1.13 10.41
N GLN A 15 -8.16 -1.15 11.44
CA GLN A 15 -7.78 -1.48 12.81
C GLN A 15 -8.62 -2.64 13.33
N SER A 16 -7.93 -3.67 13.79
CA SER A 16 -8.50 -4.77 14.57
C SER A 16 -8.26 -4.53 16.07
N LYS A 17 -8.37 -5.58 16.89
CA LYS A 17 -8.06 -5.48 18.32
C LYS A 17 -6.56 -5.34 18.58
N LYS A 18 -5.71 -5.90 17.72
CA LYS A 18 -4.25 -5.90 17.90
C LYS A 18 -3.44 -5.48 16.68
N THR A 19 -4.09 -5.26 15.53
CA THR A 19 -3.42 -5.06 14.24
C THR A 19 -3.89 -3.76 13.60
N ASN A 20 -2.93 -2.93 13.17
CA ASN A 20 -3.15 -1.78 12.31
C ASN A 20 -2.62 -2.07 10.90
N ILE A 21 -3.46 -1.91 9.88
CA ILE A 21 -3.11 -2.14 8.48
C ILE A 21 -3.31 -0.84 7.71
N LEU A 22 -2.30 -0.45 6.93
CA LEU A 22 -2.38 0.65 5.99
C LEU A 22 -2.33 0.07 4.57
N THR A 23 -3.29 0.46 3.72
CA THR A 23 -3.34 0.03 2.31
C THR A 23 -2.96 1.19 1.39
N ASP A 24 -2.25 0.90 0.29
CA ASP A 24 -2.01 1.76 -0.87
C ASP A 24 -1.87 3.26 -0.53
N PRO A 25 -0.86 3.65 0.28
CA PRO A 25 -0.82 4.97 0.85
C PRO A 25 -0.43 6.03 -0.18
N VAL A 26 -1.30 7.02 -0.32
CA VAL A 26 -1.11 8.20 -1.16
C VAL A 26 -1.49 9.44 -0.35
N TRP A 27 -0.50 10.18 0.13
CA TRP A 27 -0.66 11.22 1.17
C TRP A 27 -0.21 12.63 0.75
N PHE A 28 0.38 12.77 -0.43
CA PHE A 28 0.86 14.05 -0.93
C PHE A 28 0.00 14.50 -2.09
N ASP A 29 -0.47 15.74 -1.97
CA ASP A 29 -1.18 16.40 -3.05
C ASP A 29 -0.27 16.68 -4.23
N TYR A 30 -0.99 16.80 -5.34
CA TYR A 30 -0.59 16.61 -6.71
C TYR A 30 -0.06 15.21 -6.99
N LEU A 31 -0.94 14.40 -7.57
CA LEU A 31 -0.65 13.13 -8.23
C LEU A 31 -0.58 13.36 -9.74
N TRP A 32 0.18 12.52 -10.46
CA TRP A 32 0.37 12.64 -11.90
C TRP A 32 0.76 14.05 -12.35
N GLU A 33 1.94 14.54 -11.94
CA GLU A 33 2.46 15.84 -12.40
C GLU A 33 1.46 17.00 -12.21
N GLU A 34 0.79 17.04 -11.05
CA GLU A 34 -0.19 18.08 -10.70
C GLU A 34 -1.55 18.01 -11.43
N ILE A 35 -1.78 16.94 -12.20
CA ILE A 35 -3.06 16.74 -12.92
C ILE A 35 -4.17 16.31 -11.96
N ASN A 36 -3.85 15.60 -10.87
CA ASN A 36 -4.83 15.02 -9.97
C ASN A 36 -4.61 15.38 -8.50
N VAL A 37 -5.70 15.44 -7.74
CA VAL A 37 -5.72 15.64 -6.29
C VAL A 37 -6.64 14.60 -5.67
N LEU A 38 -6.43 14.29 -4.38
CA LEU A 38 -7.37 13.43 -3.67
C LEU A 38 -8.74 14.11 -3.59
N CYS A 39 -9.77 13.39 -4.04
CA CYS A 39 -11.16 13.83 -3.97
C CYS A 39 -12.00 12.79 -3.20
N PRO A 40 -12.68 13.18 -2.09
CA PRO A 40 -12.70 14.52 -1.50
C PRO A 40 -11.33 14.93 -0.93
N SER A 41 -11.04 16.23 -0.91
CA SER A 41 -9.80 16.73 -0.30
C SER A 41 -9.82 16.45 1.20
N ILE A 42 -8.69 16.00 1.74
CA ILE A 42 -8.54 15.76 3.17
C ILE A 42 -7.35 16.53 3.73
N ILE A 43 -7.41 16.84 5.03
CA ILE A 43 -6.25 17.32 5.77
C ILE A 43 -5.75 16.14 6.61
N LEU A 44 -4.73 15.44 6.10
CA LEU A 44 -4.09 14.35 6.83
C LEU A 44 -3.06 14.90 7.82
N GLN A 45 -3.31 14.72 9.11
CA GLN A 45 -2.31 14.95 10.16
C GLN A 45 -1.38 13.74 10.23
N LYS A 46 -0.36 13.74 9.35
CA LYS A 46 0.55 12.60 9.13
C LYS A 46 1.27 12.15 10.41
N ASP A 47 1.59 13.09 11.28
CA ASP A 47 2.20 12.91 12.61
C ASP A 47 1.28 12.20 13.63
N LYS A 48 -0.02 12.10 13.35
CA LYS A 48 -1.00 11.42 14.20
C LYS A 48 -1.41 10.04 13.68
N VAL A 49 -0.86 9.62 12.54
CA VAL A 49 -1.08 8.26 12.05
C VAL A 49 -0.42 7.28 13.03
N PRO A 50 -1.18 6.35 13.64
CA PRO A 50 -0.59 5.42 14.60
C PRO A 50 0.36 4.41 13.92
N PRO A 51 1.15 3.65 14.70
CA PRO A 51 2.04 2.62 14.17
C PRO A 51 1.29 1.59 13.33
N VAL A 52 1.89 1.22 12.20
CA VAL A 52 1.37 0.26 11.23
C VAL A 52 2.04 -1.09 11.47
N ASP A 53 1.25 -2.16 11.56
CA ASP A 53 1.75 -3.52 11.62
C ASP A 53 1.91 -4.14 10.22
N VAL A 54 1.04 -3.73 9.30
CA VAL A 54 1.07 -4.18 7.90
C VAL A 54 0.90 -3.00 6.97
N LEU A 55 1.92 -2.75 6.14
CA LEU A 55 1.77 -1.91 4.96
C LEU A 55 1.46 -2.82 3.77
N ASN A 56 0.25 -2.73 3.23
CA ASN A 56 -0.19 -3.51 2.08
C ASN A 56 -0.16 -2.66 0.81
N ILE A 57 0.66 -3.07 -0.15
CA ILE A 57 0.76 -2.46 -1.48
C ILE A 57 0.13 -3.43 -2.48
N SER A 58 -0.90 -2.99 -3.18
CA SER A 58 -1.65 -3.84 -4.10
C SER A 58 -0.98 -3.99 -5.47
N HIS A 59 -0.53 -2.88 -6.08
CA HIS A 59 0.13 -2.84 -7.39
C HIS A 59 0.83 -1.49 -7.60
N ARG A 60 1.62 -1.35 -8.67
CA ARG A 60 2.48 -0.18 -8.90
C ARG A 60 1.87 0.99 -9.66
N HIS A 61 0.56 1.05 -9.87
CA HIS A 61 -0.04 2.24 -10.47
C HIS A 61 0.15 3.44 -9.54
N GLN A 62 0.32 4.61 -10.12
CA GLN A 62 0.71 5.81 -9.38
C GLN A 62 -0.32 6.25 -8.33
N ASP A 63 -1.60 5.95 -8.54
CA ASP A 63 -2.69 6.19 -7.59
C ASP A 63 -2.76 5.17 -6.45
N HIS A 64 -1.92 4.12 -6.48
CA HIS A 64 -1.80 3.10 -5.42
C HIS A 64 -0.36 3.00 -4.85
N PHE A 65 0.64 3.49 -5.59
CA PHE A 65 2.06 3.38 -5.29
C PHE A 65 2.76 4.73 -5.41
N ASP A 66 2.48 5.63 -4.46
CA ASP A 66 3.13 6.95 -4.40
C ASP A 66 4.49 6.86 -3.69
N VAL A 67 5.56 6.86 -4.49
CA VAL A 67 6.95 6.81 -4.01
C VAL A 67 7.27 7.90 -2.99
N ARG A 68 6.65 9.09 -3.09
CA ARG A 68 6.87 10.17 -2.11
C ARG A 68 6.27 9.83 -0.75
N THR A 69 5.08 9.21 -0.75
CA THR A 69 4.45 8.71 0.46
C THR A 69 5.27 7.59 1.09
N LEU A 70 5.75 6.64 0.28
CA LEU A 70 6.60 5.54 0.75
C LEU A 70 7.93 6.04 1.32
N ALA A 71 8.59 7.00 0.68
CA ALA A 71 9.82 7.63 1.17
C ALA A 71 9.61 8.36 2.52
N TYR A 72 8.46 9.03 2.69
CA TYR A 72 8.09 9.62 3.97
C TYR A 72 7.87 8.55 5.05
N LEU A 73 7.15 7.48 4.71
CA LEU A 73 6.79 6.42 5.63
C LEU A 73 8.00 5.67 6.17
N VAL A 74 8.93 5.26 5.31
CA VAL A 74 10.12 4.49 5.73
C VAL A 74 11.04 5.29 6.65
N GLN A 75 11.07 6.62 6.52
CA GLN A 75 11.83 7.51 7.40
C GLN A 75 11.11 7.83 8.72
N ASN A 76 9.82 7.46 8.84
CA ASN A 76 9.03 7.73 10.02
C ASN A 76 8.91 6.48 10.91
N GLU A 77 9.86 6.34 11.83
CA GLU A 77 9.95 5.20 12.77
C GLU A 77 8.75 5.07 13.72
N THR A 78 7.90 6.10 13.82
CA THR A 78 6.67 6.03 14.63
C THR A 78 5.52 5.36 13.88
N ILE A 79 5.53 5.40 12.54
CA ILE A 79 4.51 4.80 11.69
C ILE A 79 5.01 3.44 11.18
N ILE A 80 6.18 3.41 10.55
CA ILE A 80 6.84 2.18 10.10
C ILE A 80 7.87 1.79 11.14
N THR A 81 7.58 0.71 11.86
CA THR A 81 8.44 0.16 12.90
C THR A 81 9.30 -0.98 12.33
N PRO A 82 10.36 -1.42 13.04
CA PRO A 82 11.12 -2.61 12.63
C PRO A 82 10.28 -3.89 12.48
N GLU A 83 9.13 -3.96 13.16
CA GLU A 83 8.22 -5.12 13.13
C GLU A 83 7.15 -5.01 12.02
N THR A 84 7.07 -3.85 11.35
CA THR A 84 6.08 -3.64 10.29
C THR A 84 6.37 -4.58 9.12
N ILE A 85 5.35 -5.33 8.68
CA ILE A 85 5.44 -6.23 7.53
C ILE A 85 4.99 -5.47 6.29
N ILE A 86 5.80 -5.49 5.22
CA ILE A 86 5.43 -4.90 3.94
C ILE A 86 4.94 -6.01 3.02
N LEU A 87 3.65 -6.02 2.71
CA LEU A 87 3.07 -6.96 1.75
C LEU A 87 3.09 -6.33 0.36
N ALA A 88 3.68 -7.04 -0.60
CA ALA A 88 3.81 -6.57 -1.98
C ALA A 88 3.59 -7.72 -2.98
N PRO A 89 3.08 -7.44 -4.19
CA PRO A 89 2.99 -8.42 -5.26
C PRO A 89 4.38 -8.75 -5.82
N LYS A 90 4.46 -9.81 -6.61
CA LYS A 90 5.68 -10.17 -7.34
C LYS A 90 5.85 -9.29 -8.60
N ASP A 91 6.24 -8.04 -8.40
CA ASP A 91 6.56 -7.08 -9.46
C ASP A 91 7.99 -6.55 -9.27
N ASP A 92 8.89 -6.86 -10.21
CA ASP A 92 10.32 -6.59 -10.07
C ASP A 92 10.64 -5.09 -9.93
N LEU A 93 9.89 -4.22 -10.61
CA LEU A 93 10.10 -2.77 -10.54
C LEU A 93 9.58 -2.19 -9.22
N LEU A 94 8.42 -2.66 -8.77
CA LEU A 94 7.89 -2.29 -7.45
C LEU A 94 8.88 -2.70 -6.35
N LEU A 95 9.37 -3.94 -6.40
CA LEU A 95 10.29 -4.49 -5.41
C LEU A 95 11.64 -3.77 -5.43
N SER A 96 12.16 -3.40 -6.60
CA SER A 96 13.41 -2.63 -6.67
C SER A 96 13.29 -1.23 -6.07
N ILE A 97 12.14 -0.57 -6.23
CA ILE A 97 11.87 0.73 -5.60
C ILE A 97 11.76 0.58 -4.08
N LEU A 98 11.11 -0.46 -3.57
CA LEU A 98 11.05 -0.70 -2.11
C LEU A 98 12.44 -0.97 -1.52
N ASP A 99 13.29 -1.69 -2.25
CA ASP A 99 14.69 -1.94 -1.87
C ASP A 99 15.52 -0.64 -1.88
N GLU A 100 15.37 0.20 -2.91
CA GLU A 100 16.04 1.51 -3.01
C GLU A 100 15.61 2.48 -1.89
N LEU A 101 14.34 2.42 -1.47
CA LEU A 101 13.82 3.15 -0.31
C LEU A 101 14.22 2.50 1.03
N GLU A 102 14.95 1.40 1.00
CA GLU A 102 15.47 0.65 2.15
C GLU A 102 14.40 0.03 3.07
N PHE A 103 13.18 -0.22 2.57
CA PHE A 103 12.15 -0.91 3.34
C PHE A 103 12.65 -2.27 3.84
N LYS A 104 12.34 -2.57 5.11
CA LYS A 104 12.66 -3.86 5.73
C LYS A 104 11.43 -4.75 5.79
N ASN A 105 11.64 -6.05 5.98
CA ASN A 105 10.58 -7.02 6.21
C ASN A 105 9.52 -7.08 5.08
N ILE A 106 10.01 -7.03 3.83
CA ILE A 106 9.17 -7.18 2.63
C ILE A 106 8.82 -8.67 2.46
N LYS A 107 7.52 -8.95 2.34
CA LYS A 107 6.98 -10.27 2.06
C LYS A 107 6.22 -10.22 0.74
N VAL A 108 6.81 -10.85 -0.28
CA VAL A 108 6.13 -11.11 -1.54
C VAL A 108 4.99 -12.09 -1.28
N VAL A 109 3.78 -11.70 -1.67
CA VAL A 109 2.58 -12.50 -1.45
C VAL A 109 2.26 -13.38 -2.65
N ALA A 110 1.55 -14.48 -2.41
CA ALA A 110 1.08 -15.39 -3.46
C ALA A 110 -0.44 -15.55 -3.35
N ASP A 111 -1.07 -15.85 -4.47
CA ASP A 111 -2.51 -16.03 -4.57
C ASP A 111 -3.04 -17.06 -3.56
N PHE A 112 -4.05 -16.63 -2.80
CA PHE A 112 -4.77 -17.44 -1.82
C PHE A 112 -3.92 -18.02 -0.68
N GLU A 113 -2.65 -17.65 -0.56
CA GLU A 113 -1.78 -18.06 0.53
C GLU A 113 -2.02 -17.19 1.77
N PRO A 114 -2.63 -17.72 2.86
CA PRO A 114 -3.01 -16.91 4.00
C PRO A 114 -1.79 -16.45 4.81
N ILE A 115 -1.85 -15.22 5.29
CA ILE A 115 -0.81 -14.59 6.10
C ILE A 115 -1.42 -14.21 7.45
N GLN A 116 -1.01 -14.91 8.51
CA GLN A 116 -1.43 -14.57 9.86
C GLN A 116 -0.57 -13.42 10.39
N VAL A 117 -1.20 -12.31 10.78
CA VAL A 117 -0.55 -11.20 11.49
C VAL A 117 -1.35 -10.94 12.75
N LYS A 118 -0.74 -11.19 13.92
CA LYS A 118 -1.38 -11.03 15.24
C LYS A 118 -2.79 -11.64 15.29
N ASP A 119 -3.84 -10.83 15.33
CA ASP A 119 -5.25 -11.24 15.43
C ASP A 119 -6.01 -11.24 14.10
N VAL A 120 -5.35 -11.02 12.95
CA VAL A 120 -5.96 -11.03 11.62
C VAL A 120 -5.29 -12.03 10.68
N THR A 121 -6.07 -12.57 9.75
CA THR A 121 -5.58 -13.36 8.63
C THR A 121 -5.82 -12.58 7.35
N LEU A 122 -4.76 -12.32 6.60
CA LEU A 122 -4.81 -11.66 5.29
C LEU A 122 -4.67 -12.71 4.21
N THR A 123 -5.64 -12.80 3.31
CA THR A 123 -5.61 -13.73 2.17
C THR A 123 -5.54 -12.90 0.89
N PRO A 124 -4.37 -12.79 0.24
CA PRO A 124 -4.24 -12.18 -1.07
C PRO A 124 -5.14 -12.90 -2.07
N THR A 125 -5.81 -12.16 -2.93
CA THR A 125 -6.65 -12.73 -3.99
C THR A 125 -6.20 -12.21 -5.35
N PRO A 126 -6.21 -13.05 -6.40
CA PRO A 126 -5.92 -12.59 -7.74
C PRO A 126 -6.94 -11.55 -8.19
N SER A 127 -6.47 -10.38 -8.56
CA SER A 127 -7.23 -9.39 -9.32
C SER A 127 -6.81 -9.44 -10.77
N ARG A 128 -7.66 -10.05 -11.59
CA ARG A 128 -7.52 -9.94 -13.04
C ARG A 128 -7.91 -8.52 -13.45
N ASN A 129 -6.95 -7.61 -13.47
CA ASN A 129 -7.09 -6.39 -14.27
C ASN A 129 -6.99 -6.78 -15.76
N GLN A 130 -7.94 -7.61 -16.23
CA GLN A 130 -8.01 -7.97 -17.63
C GLN A 130 -8.55 -6.77 -18.39
N LEU A 131 -7.69 -6.22 -19.23
CA LEU A 131 -8.00 -5.71 -20.56
C LEU A 131 -9.30 -4.90 -20.59
N SER A 132 -9.15 -3.58 -20.46
CA SER A 132 -9.85 -2.70 -21.40
C SER A 132 -9.78 -3.36 -22.78
N THR A 133 -10.82 -3.28 -23.60
CA THR A 133 -10.84 -3.91 -24.94
C THR A 133 -9.72 -3.45 -25.89
N ALA A 134 -8.82 -2.57 -25.44
CA ALA A 134 -7.54 -2.27 -26.03
C ALA A 134 -6.50 -3.37 -25.71
N LYS A 135 -5.68 -3.72 -26.71
CA LYS A 135 -4.45 -4.49 -26.44
C LYS A 135 -3.59 -3.68 -25.49
N ASP A 136 -3.43 -4.16 -24.26
CA ASP A 136 -2.49 -3.59 -23.31
C ASP A 136 -1.08 -4.06 -23.68
N GLU A 137 -0.31 -3.17 -24.32
CA GLU A 137 1.11 -3.41 -24.63
C GLU A 137 2.00 -3.16 -23.41
N PHE A 138 1.40 -2.79 -22.28
CA PHE A 138 2.08 -2.30 -21.11
C PHE A 138 1.89 -3.25 -19.91
N PRO A 139 2.96 -3.98 -19.50
CA PRO A 139 2.90 -4.92 -18.39
C PRO A 139 2.84 -4.26 -17.01
N GLU A 140 2.77 -2.91 -16.90
CA GLU A 140 1.70 -2.23 -16.12
C GLU A 140 1.13 -2.96 -14.92
N HIS A 141 0.27 -3.87 -15.31
CA HIS A 141 -0.61 -4.59 -14.45
C HIS A 141 0.15 -5.80 -13.93
N GLY A 142 0.89 -5.58 -12.84
CA GLY A 142 1.53 -6.65 -12.08
C GLY A 142 0.60 -7.86 -12.03
N TYR A 143 1.12 -8.99 -12.49
CA TYR A 143 0.47 -10.27 -12.28
C TYR A 143 0.64 -10.62 -10.80
N TRP A 144 -0.45 -11.06 -10.17
CA TRP A 144 -0.43 -11.55 -8.80
C TRP A 144 0.56 -12.70 -8.63
#